data_AF-A0A8T5S378-F1
#
_entry.id   AF-A0A8T5S378-F1
#
_cell.length_a   1.000
_cell.length_b   1.000
_cell.length_c   1.000
_cell.angle_alpha   90.00
_cell.angle_beta   90.00
_cell.angle_gamma   90.00
#
_symmetry.space_group_name_H-M   'P 1'
#
loop_
_entity.id
_entity.type
_entity.pdbx_description
1 polymer ?
#
loop_
_entity_poly.entity_id
_entity_poly.type
_entity_poly.pdbx_seq_one_letter_code
_entity_poly.pdbx_strand_id
1 'polypeptide(L)'
;MNIDWTILQTGWDYVWQDPIGWFLALPLLTQILVLIGIIALTIAAIILVYYILKGVAYLLYYLFKGLFYLLKGLFLGLYKLFEALYYVISGKPKKKDGSIPQTLEPPPIPPEQISNLIQHNEIRVPTYCTECGQKITGSMESLLTSRGVAFCFYCGKQFEIRAAEQPNF
;
A
#
# COMPACT_ATOMS: atom_id res chain seq x y z
N MET A 1 -44.81 31.05 19.70
CA MET A 1 -45.27 31.04 18.29
C MET A 1 -45.27 29.57 17.84
N ASN A 2 -46.45 28.98 17.68
CA ASN A 2 -46.55 27.65 17.08
C ASN A 2 -46.46 27.83 15.55
N ILE A 3 -45.41 27.28 14.96
CA ILE A 3 -45.28 27.22 13.50
C ILE A 3 -46.26 26.15 13.03
N ASP A 4 -47.24 26.55 12.24
CA ASP A 4 -48.20 25.62 11.65
C ASP A 4 -47.55 24.94 10.43
N TRP A 5 -47.09 23.71 10.65
CA TRP A 5 -46.40 22.89 9.65
C TRP A 5 -47.29 22.55 8.44
N THR A 6 -48.61 22.68 8.56
CA THR A 6 -49.55 22.39 7.46
C THR A 6 -49.46 23.40 6.32
N ILE A 7 -49.10 24.65 6.62
CA ILE A 7 -48.93 25.73 5.63
C ILE A 7 -47.69 25.46 4.76
N LEU A 8 -46.63 24.90 5.36
CA LEU A 8 -45.44 24.50 4.60
C LEU A 8 -45.73 23.31 3.70
N GLN A 9 -46.45 22.30 4.20
CA GLN A 9 -46.74 21.09 3.44
C GLN A 9 -47.62 21.37 2.21
N THR A 10 -48.67 22.18 2.38
CA THR A 10 -49.58 22.57 1.28
C THR A 10 -48.87 23.38 0.19
N GLY A 11 -47.93 24.25 0.56
CA GLY A 11 -47.10 24.98 -0.40
C GLY A 11 -46.18 24.06 -1.21
N TRP A 12 -45.65 23.00 -0.60
CA TRP A 12 -44.82 22.02 -1.29
C TRP A 12 -45.63 21.17 -2.28
N ASP A 13 -46.82 20.72 -1.90
CA ASP A 13 -47.67 19.91 -2.77
C ASP A 13 -48.06 20.65 -4.05
N TYR A 14 -48.31 21.96 -3.97
CA TYR A 14 -48.59 22.82 -5.13
C TYR A 14 -47.41 22.88 -6.11
N VAL A 15 -46.17 23.03 -5.61
CA VAL A 15 -44.96 23.07 -6.43
C VAL A 15 -44.73 21.76 -7.18
N TRP A 16 -45.09 20.62 -6.58
CA TRP A 16 -44.90 19.30 -7.18
C TRP A 16 -45.95 18.93 -8.23
N GLN A 17 -47.16 19.48 -8.13
CA GLN A 17 -48.22 19.17 -9.09
C GLN A 17 -48.03 19.86 -10.45
N ASP A 18 -47.56 21.12 -10.46
CA ASP A 18 -47.24 21.84 -11.69
C ASP A 18 -45.92 22.63 -11.56
N PRO A 19 -44.78 21.92 -11.61
CA PRO A 19 -43.47 22.54 -11.40
C PRO A 19 -43.12 23.51 -12.53
N ILE A 20 -43.61 23.27 -13.75
CA ILE A 20 -43.35 24.11 -14.91
C ILE A 20 -44.15 25.41 -14.79
N GLY A 21 -45.46 25.32 -14.50
CA GLY A 21 -46.29 26.50 -14.29
C GLY A 21 -45.81 27.36 -13.12
N TRP A 22 -45.43 26.73 -12.00
CA TRP A 22 -44.83 27.42 -10.86
C TRP A 22 -43.53 28.14 -11.24
N PHE A 23 -42.62 27.48 -11.96
CA PHE A 23 -41.36 28.08 -12.38
C PHE A 23 -41.58 29.24 -13.37
N LEU A 24 -42.49 29.07 -14.34
CA LEU A 24 -42.82 30.11 -15.33
C LEU A 24 -43.51 31.32 -14.69
N ALA A 25 -44.24 31.14 -13.59
CA ALA A 25 -44.87 32.24 -12.86
C ALA A 25 -43.88 33.13 -12.08
N LEU A 26 -42.63 32.67 -11.88
CA LEU A 26 -41.60 33.46 -11.20
C LEU A 26 -41.03 34.57 -12.11
N PRO A 27 -40.57 35.71 -11.55
CA PRO A 27 -39.83 36.71 -12.30
C PRO A 27 -38.55 36.14 -12.95
N LEU A 28 -38.14 36.70 -14.10
CA LEU A 28 -36.96 36.23 -14.87
C LEU A 28 -35.68 36.10 -14.03
N LEU A 29 -35.43 37.06 -13.13
CA LEU A 29 -34.26 37.02 -12.24
C LEU A 29 -34.31 35.81 -11.30
N THR A 30 -35.49 35.52 -10.74
CA THR A 30 -35.70 34.38 -9.83
C THR A 30 -35.58 33.05 -10.57
N GLN A 31 -36.10 32.95 -11.80
CA GLN A 31 -35.96 31.76 -12.64
C GLN A 31 -34.48 31.40 -12.87
N ILE A 32 -33.66 32.39 -13.24
CA ILE A 32 -32.22 32.19 -13.47
C ILE A 32 -31.54 31.74 -12.16
N LEU A 33 -31.88 32.35 -11.04
CA LEU A 33 -31.29 32.03 -9.74
C LEU A 33 -31.67 30.62 -9.27
N VAL A 34 -32.92 30.21 -9.46
CA VAL A 34 -33.40 28.84 -9.19
C VAL A 34 -32.66 27.83 -10.06
N LEU A 35 -32.48 28.12 -11.36
CA LEU A 35 -31.76 27.24 -12.28
C LEU A 35 -30.30 27.04 -11.85
N ILE A 36 -29.60 28.13 -11.54
CA ILE A 36 -28.22 28.09 -11.02
C ILE A 36 -28.17 27.29 -9.71
N GLY A 37 -29.16 27.51 -8.82
CA GLY A 37 -29.27 26.80 -7.56
C GLY A 37 -29.39 25.28 -7.74
N ILE A 38 -30.26 24.83 -8.65
CA ILE A 38 -30.45 23.41 -8.95
C ILE A 38 -29.17 22.81 -9.53
N ILE A 39 -28.50 23.50 -10.46
CA ILE A 39 -27.24 23.03 -11.05
C ILE A 39 -26.16 22.91 -9.97
N ALA A 40 -25.98 23.96 -9.15
CA ALA A 40 -25.01 23.96 -8.07
C ALA A 40 -25.27 22.83 -7.06
N LEU A 41 -26.53 22.62 -6.69
CA LEU A 41 -26.94 21.55 -5.77
C LEU A 41 -26.71 20.16 -6.38
N THR A 42 -26.94 20.00 -7.68
CA THR A 42 -26.67 18.75 -8.41
C THR A 42 -25.17 18.43 -8.41
N ILE A 43 -24.32 19.41 -8.73
CA ILE A 43 -22.86 19.24 -8.69
C ILE A 43 -22.39 18.90 -7.27
N ALA A 44 -22.89 19.61 -6.26
CA ALA A 44 -22.57 19.34 -4.86
C ALA A 44 -22.98 17.92 -4.44
N ALA A 45 -24.17 17.45 -4.86
CA ALA A 45 -24.63 16.09 -4.59
C ALA A 45 -23.73 15.03 -5.25
N ILE A 46 -23.32 15.25 -6.51
CA ILE A 46 -22.40 14.34 -7.22
C ILE A 46 -21.05 14.26 -6.49
N ILE A 47 -20.48 15.42 -6.12
CA ILE A 47 -19.23 15.49 -5.37
C ILE A 47 -19.37 14.76 -4.03
N LEU A 48 -20.47 14.97 -3.30
CA LEU A 48 -20.74 14.32 -2.03
C LEU A 48 -20.79 12.79 -2.19
N VAL A 49 -21.53 12.28 -3.16
CA VAL A 49 -21.61 10.84 -3.45
C VAL A 49 -20.24 10.27 -3.81
N TYR A 50 -19.45 10.97 -4.62
CA TYR A 50 -18.08 10.58 -4.95
C TYR A 50 -17.20 10.44 -3.69
N TYR A 51 -17.26 11.42 -2.78
CA TYR A 51 -16.48 11.36 -1.54
C TYR A 51 -16.96 10.27 -0.60
N ILE A 52 -18.27 10.02 -0.50
CA ILE A 52 -18.83 8.92 0.29
C ILE A 52 -18.32 7.59 -0.24
N LEU A 53 -18.42 7.35 -1.56
CA LEU A 53 -17.93 6.12 -2.18
C LEU A 53 -16.42 5.93 -1.96
N LYS A 54 -15.63 6.99 -2.14
CA LYS A 54 -14.19 6.97 -1.87
C LYS A 54 -13.88 6.65 -0.41
N GLY A 55 -14.64 7.24 0.51
CA GLY A 55 -14.53 6.99 1.95
C GLY A 55 -14.87 5.54 2.30
N VAL A 56 -15.96 5.01 1.77
CA VAL A 56 -16.40 3.62 2.00
C VAL A 56 -15.37 2.63 1.44
N ALA A 57 -14.86 2.87 0.23
CA ALA A 57 -13.82 2.02 -0.37
C ALA A 57 -12.52 2.03 0.47
N TYR A 58 -12.12 3.20 0.97
CA TYR A 58 -10.95 3.34 1.85
C TYR A 58 -11.17 2.63 3.19
N LEU A 59 -12.36 2.74 3.76
CA LEU A 59 -12.73 2.10 5.02
C LEU A 59 -12.72 0.57 4.89
N LEU A 60 -13.30 0.03 3.82
CA LEU A 60 -13.24 -1.41 3.49
C LEU A 60 -11.79 -1.88 3.33
N TYR A 61 -10.97 -1.14 2.57
CA TYR A 61 -9.55 -1.47 2.40
C TYR A 61 -8.83 -1.57 3.74
N TYR A 62 -9.03 -0.60 4.64
CA TYR A 62 -8.43 -0.63 5.97
C TYR A 62 -8.99 -1.73 6.88
N LEU A 63 -10.27 -2.05 6.77
CA LEU A 63 -10.90 -3.10 7.54
C LEU A 63 -10.34 -4.47 7.16
N PHE A 64 -10.23 -4.76 5.86
CA PHE A 64 -9.60 -6.01 5.38
C PHE A 64 -8.11 -6.08 5.74
N LYS A 65 -7.39 -4.96 5.58
CA LYS A 65 -5.98 -4.88 5.99
C LYS A 65 -5.83 -5.14 7.48
N GLY A 66 -6.65 -4.52 8.31
CA GLY A 66 -6.67 -4.72 9.76
C GLY A 66 -6.98 -6.16 10.14
N LEU A 67 -8.01 -6.76 9.53
CA LEU A 67 -8.37 -8.15 9.75
C LEU A 67 -7.23 -9.10 9.39
N PHE A 68 -6.56 -8.87 8.26
CA PHE A 68 -5.42 -9.67 7.83
C PHE A 68 -4.26 -9.59 8.84
N TYR A 69 -3.92 -8.39 9.33
CA TYR A 69 -2.88 -8.23 10.35
C TYR A 69 -3.26 -8.88 11.68
N LEU A 70 -4.53 -8.78 12.09
CA LEU A 70 -5.03 -9.38 13.32
C LEU A 70 -4.95 -10.91 13.24
N LEU A 71 -5.41 -11.49 12.13
CA LEU A 71 -5.35 -12.93 11.90
C LEU A 71 -3.90 -13.43 11.86
N LYS A 72 -3.01 -12.71 11.17
CA LYS A 72 -1.56 -13.02 11.16
C LYS A 72 -0.97 -12.99 12.58
N GLY A 73 -1.34 -11.99 13.39
CA GLY A 73 -0.91 -11.90 14.79
C GLY A 73 -1.42 -13.07 15.64
N LEU A 74 -2.69 -13.45 15.46
CA LEU A 74 -3.31 -14.57 16.15
C LEU A 74 -2.59 -15.88 15.82
N PHE A 75 -2.34 -16.17 14.54
CA PHE A 75 -1.60 -17.38 14.13
C PHE A 75 -0.18 -17.41 14.69
N LEU A 76 0.53 -16.29 14.70
CA LEU A 76 1.88 -16.22 15.26
C LEU A 76 1.88 -16.49 16.77
N GLY A 77 0.90 -15.93 17.48
CA GLY A 77 0.71 -16.15 18.91
C GLY A 77 0.37 -17.61 19.22
N LEU A 78 -0.56 -18.19 18.46
CA LEU A 78 -0.97 -19.59 18.62
C LEU A 78 0.19 -20.55 18.30
N TYR A 79 0.91 -20.32 17.22
CA TYR A 79 2.09 -21.10 16.84
C TYR A 79 3.14 -21.12 17.96
N LYS A 80 3.43 -19.96 18.55
CA LYS A 80 4.39 -19.84 19.65
C LYS A 80 3.92 -20.55 20.92
N LEU A 81 2.61 -20.54 21.18
CA LEU A 81 2.01 -21.28 22.30
C LEU A 81 2.11 -22.80 22.09
N PHE A 82 1.78 -23.27 20.89
CA PHE A 82 1.93 -24.69 20.52
C PHE A 82 3.38 -25.14 20.54
N GLU A 83 4.31 -24.32 20.05
CA GLU A 83 5.74 -24.61 20.11
C GLU A 83 6.20 -24.77 21.57
N ALA A 84 5.81 -23.85 22.46
CA ALA A 84 6.11 -23.95 23.88
C ALA A 84 5.53 -25.23 24.51
N LEU A 85 4.27 -25.56 24.22
CA LEU A 85 3.65 -26.80 24.69
C LEU A 85 4.38 -28.04 24.15
N TYR A 86 4.72 -28.05 22.87
CA TYR A 86 5.41 -29.16 22.21
C TYR A 86 6.75 -29.46 22.89
N TYR A 87 7.55 -28.43 23.20
CA TYR A 87 8.82 -28.61 23.91
C TYR A 87 8.64 -29.11 25.35
N VAL A 88 7.62 -28.63 26.06
CA VAL A 88 7.30 -29.11 27.42
C VAL A 88 6.89 -30.59 27.40
N ILE A 89 6.05 -31.00 26.46
CA ILE A 89 5.56 -32.38 26.35
C ILE A 89 6.64 -33.32 25.79
N SER A 90 7.39 -32.88 24.78
CA SER A 90 8.40 -33.72 24.12
C SER A 90 9.64 -33.96 25.00
N GLY A 91 9.83 -33.20 26.07
CA GLY A 91 10.98 -33.33 26.99
C GLY A 91 12.35 -33.08 26.34
N LYS A 92 12.38 -32.63 25.08
CA LYS A 92 13.62 -32.34 24.34
C LYS A 92 14.00 -30.88 24.60
N PRO A 93 15.24 -30.59 25.03
CA PRO A 93 15.68 -29.21 25.21
C PRO A 93 15.61 -28.48 23.88
N LYS A 94 14.94 -27.32 23.90
CA LYS A 94 14.85 -26.40 22.76
C LYS A 94 16.26 -26.11 22.27
N LYS A 95 16.61 -26.52 21.04
CA LYS A 95 17.83 -26.01 20.38
C LYS A 95 17.63 -24.50 20.29
N LYS A 96 18.56 -23.74 20.89
CA LYS A 96 18.65 -22.29 20.68
C LYS A 96 18.95 -22.09 19.21
N ASP A 97 17.92 -22.01 18.38
CA ASP A 97 18.06 -21.44 17.06
C ASP A 97 18.40 -19.97 17.28
N GLY A 98 19.59 -19.62 16.79
CA GLY A 98 20.22 -18.34 16.98
C GLY A 98 19.27 -17.19 16.73
N SER A 99 18.88 -16.54 17.81
CA SER A 99 18.66 -15.10 17.80
C SER A 99 19.96 -14.46 17.32
N ILE A 100 20.04 -14.16 16.02
CA ILE A 100 20.97 -13.18 15.44
C ILE A 100 22.45 -13.59 15.62
N PRO A 101 23.28 -13.65 14.56
CA PRO A 101 24.68 -13.34 14.79
C PRO A 101 24.67 -11.92 15.34
N GLN A 102 24.83 -11.76 16.67
CA GLN A 102 25.66 -10.67 17.14
C GLN A 102 26.88 -10.75 16.24
N THR A 103 26.95 -9.84 15.28
CA THR A 103 28.20 -9.51 14.64
C THR A 103 29.14 -9.24 15.80
N LEU A 104 29.93 -10.27 16.12
CA LEU A 104 31.24 -10.07 16.71
C LEU A 104 31.83 -8.95 15.86
N GLU A 105 31.99 -7.79 16.49
CA GLU A 105 32.99 -6.82 16.10
C GLU A 105 34.28 -7.62 15.81
N PRO A 106 34.73 -7.73 14.55
CA PRO A 106 36.00 -8.36 14.28
C PRO A 106 37.08 -7.45 14.86
N PRO A 107 38.17 -8.01 15.43
CA PRO A 107 39.26 -7.21 15.96
C PRO A 107 39.82 -6.26 14.89
N PRO A 108 40.37 -5.08 15.27
CA PRO A 108 40.90 -4.13 14.31
C PRO A 108 42.15 -4.75 13.64
N ILE A 109 42.01 -5.16 12.38
CA ILE A 109 43.14 -5.64 11.56
C ILE A 109 43.61 -4.45 10.68
N PRO A 110 44.93 -4.17 10.63
CA PRO A 110 45.50 -2.97 10.03
C PRO A 110 45.26 -2.82 8.51
N PRO A 111 45.24 -1.58 7.99
CA PRO A 111 44.92 -1.28 6.60
C PRO A 111 46.16 -1.40 5.72
N GLU A 112 46.52 -2.61 5.30
CA GLU A 112 47.45 -2.80 4.18
C GLU A 112 47.35 -4.25 3.71
N GLN A 113 47.36 -4.48 2.39
CA GLN A 113 47.31 -5.79 1.70
C GLN A 113 45.97 -6.28 1.12
N ILE A 114 45.12 -5.39 0.61
CA ILE A 114 44.17 -5.75 -0.46
C ILE A 114 44.40 -4.82 -1.65
N SER A 115 45.57 -4.95 -2.31
CA SER A 115 45.84 -4.18 -3.53
C SER A 115 46.21 -5.04 -4.75
N ASN A 116 46.17 -6.37 -4.67
CA ASN A 116 46.55 -7.21 -5.81
C ASN A 116 45.62 -8.42 -5.96
N LEU A 117 44.37 -8.19 -6.38
CA LEU A 117 43.53 -9.22 -7.02
C LEU A 117 42.28 -8.68 -7.75
N ILE A 118 42.23 -7.38 -8.04
CA ILE A 118 41.19 -6.79 -8.90
C ILE A 118 41.83 -6.53 -10.27
N GLN A 119 42.17 -7.60 -10.98
CA GLN A 119 42.57 -7.51 -12.38
C GLN A 119 41.56 -8.29 -13.22
N HIS A 120 40.69 -7.51 -13.88
CA HIS A 120 39.89 -7.86 -15.05
C HIS A 120 38.95 -9.07 -14.93
N ASN A 121 37.78 -8.84 -14.34
CA ASN A 121 36.58 -9.36 -14.96
C ASN A 121 35.45 -8.33 -14.77
N GLU A 122 35.00 -7.74 -15.87
CA GLU A 122 34.01 -6.67 -15.89
C GLU A 122 32.64 -7.29 -15.55
N ILE A 123 32.32 -7.36 -14.25
CA ILE A 123 31.02 -7.85 -13.77
C ILE A 123 29.96 -6.82 -14.18
N ARG A 124 29.28 -7.08 -15.31
CA ARG A 124 28.17 -6.24 -15.77
C ARG A 124 26.94 -6.50 -14.92
N VAL A 125 26.73 -5.64 -13.92
CA VAL A 125 25.48 -5.62 -13.15
C VAL A 125 24.37 -5.07 -14.05
N PRO A 126 23.23 -5.76 -14.22
CA PRO A 126 22.13 -5.25 -15.04
C PRO A 126 21.57 -3.97 -14.43
N THR A 127 21.36 -2.93 -15.25
CA THR A 127 20.85 -1.63 -14.77
C THR A 127 19.38 -1.69 -14.35
N TYR A 128 18.62 -2.66 -14.87
CA TYR A 128 17.18 -2.81 -14.63
C TYR A 128 16.84 -4.26 -14.26
N CYS A 129 15.79 -4.41 -13.46
CA CYS A 129 15.18 -5.71 -13.18
C CYS A 129 14.52 -6.27 -14.45
N THR A 130 14.83 -7.51 -14.82
CA THR A 130 14.27 -8.20 -15.99
C THR A 130 12.76 -8.43 -15.92
N GLU A 131 12.19 -8.52 -14.71
CA GLU A 131 10.74 -8.77 -14.56
C GLU A 131 9.91 -7.50 -14.50
N CYS A 132 10.27 -6.56 -13.62
CA CYS A 132 9.47 -5.38 -13.35
C CYS A 132 9.94 -4.13 -14.08
N GLY A 133 11.06 -4.20 -14.80
CA GLY A 133 11.63 -3.06 -15.53
C GLY A 133 12.14 -1.93 -14.64
N GLN A 134 12.10 -2.07 -13.32
CA GLN A 134 12.55 -1.04 -12.38
C GLN A 134 14.08 -1.00 -12.30
N LYS A 135 14.62 0.21 -12.14
CA LYS A 135 16.07 0.44 -12.01
C LYS A 135 16.60 -0.22 -10.74
N ILE A 136 17.75 -0.90 -10.84
CA ILE A 136 18.44 -1.46 -9.67
C ILE A 136 18.94 -0.32 -8.77
N THR A 137 18.69 -0.44 -7.47
CA THR A 137 19.12 0.55 -6.48
C THR A 137 20.56 0.29 -6.04
N GLY A 138 21.28 1.31 -5.59
CA GLY A 138 22.67 1.16 -5.15
C GLY A 138 22.86 0.14 -4.01
N SER A 139 21.85 -0.04 -3.16
CA SER A 139 21.86 -1.09 -2.13
C SER A 139 21.79 -2.50 -2.73
N MET A 140 20.98 -2.72 -3.77
CA MET A 140 20.96 -4.01 -4.48
C MET A 140 22.28 -4.27 -5.19
N GLU A 141 22.88 -3.25 -5.81
CA GLU A 141 24.18 -3.35 -6.48
C GLU A 141 25.29 -3.75 -5.49
N SER A 142 25.35 -3.10 -4.31
CA SER A 142 26.31 -3.48 -3.27
C SER A 142 26.15 -4.92 -2.78
N LEU A 143 24.91 -5.43 -2.72
CA LEU A 143 24.62 -6.81 -2.31
C LEU A 143 24.96 -7.81 -3.42
N LEU A 144 24.72 -7.45 -4.68
CA LEU A 144 25.11 -8.20 -5.85
C LEU A 144 26.64 -8.33 -5.94
N THR A 145 27.39 -7.26 -5.73
CA THR A 145 28.85 -7.28 -5.76
C THR A 145 29.47 -7.99 -4.56
N SER A 146 28.90 -7.87 -3.36
CA SER A 146 29.48 -8.45 -2.14
C SER A 146 29.08 -9.90 -1.88
N ARG A 147 27.86 -10.31 -2.25
CA ARG A 147 27.31 -11.63 -1.92
C ARG A 147 26.95 -12.45 -3.16
N GLY A 148 27.04 -11.88 -4.35
CA GLY A 148 26.67 -12.55 -5.61
C GLY A 148 25.16 -12.71 -5.80
N VAL A 149 24.34 -12.37 -4.80
CA VAL A 149 22.87 -12.49 -4.84
C VAL A 149 22.18 -11.28 -4.24
N ALA A 150 21.10 -10.81 -4.86
CA ALA A 150 20.22 -9.79 -4.29
C ALA A 150 18.77 -9.97 -4.75
N PHE A 151 17.83 -9.39 -4.01
CA PHE A 151 16.41 -9.44 -4.31
C PHE A 151 15.92 -8.08 -4.81
N CYS A 152 15.01 -8.08 -5.79
CA CYS A 152 14.33 -6.86 -6.21
C CYS A 152 13.47 -6.31 -5.07
N PHE A 153 13.65 -5.05 -4.70
CA PHE A 153 12.76 -4.39 -3.74
C PHE A 153 11.31 -4.27 -4.21
N TYR A 154 11.08 -4.23 -5.52
CA TYR A 154 9.75 -4.00 -6.09
C TYR A 154 8.99 -5.31 -6.38
N CYS A 155 9.66 -6.32 -6.94
CA CYS A 155 9.01 -7.59 -7.31
C CYS A 155 9.43 -8.79 -6.46
N GLY A 156 10.43 -8.65 -5.58
CA GLY A 156 10.92 -9.73 -4.73
C GLY A 156 11.71 -10.83 -5.44
N LYS A 157 11.94 -10.75 -6.76
CA LYS A 157 12.69 -11.78 -7.49
C LYS A 157 14.18 -11.73 -7.14
N GLN A 158 14.77 -12.91 -6.95
CA GLN A 158 16.19 -13.11 -6.70
C GLN A 158 17.00 -12.99 -8.00
N PHE A 159 18.09 -12.25 -7.92
CA PHE A 159 19.13 -12.18 -8.93
C PHE A 159 20.38 -12.83 -8.38
N GLU A 160 21.05 -13.58 -9.24
CA GLU A 160 22.37 -14.14 -8.96
C GLU A 160 23.29 -13.70 -10.08
N ILE A 161 24.45 -13.15 -9.74
CA ILE A 161 25.49 -12.90 -10.73
C ILE A 161 26.09 -14.26 -11.06
N ARG A 162 25.68 -14.83 -12.19
CA ARG A 162 26.49 -15.88 -12.83
C ARG A 162 27.63 -15.18 -13.54
N ALA A 163 28.87 -15.54 -13.19
CA ALA A 163 30.01 -15.18 -14.02
C ALA A 163 29.70 -15.69 -15.44
N ALA A 164 29.67 -14.79 -16.42
CA ALA A 164 29.46 -15.19 -17.80
C ALA A 164 30.66 -16.03 -18.21
N GLU A 165 30.47 -17.35 -18.29
CA GLU A 165 31.37 -18.20 -19.07
C GLU A 165 31.28 -17.70 -20.52
N GLN A 166 32.40 -17.20 -21.03
CA GLN A 166 32.51 -16.81 -22.43
C GLN A 166 32.12 -18.03 -23.29
N PRO A 167 31.24 -17.86 -24.30
CA PRO A 167 31.10 -18.89 -25.31
C PRO A 167 32.45 -19.00 -26.04
N ASN A 168 33.15 -20.13 -25.84
CA ASN A 168 34.27 -20.52 -26.68
C ASN A 168 33.76 -20.58 -28.14
N PHE A 169 34.23 -19.64 -28.96
CA PHE A 169 34.18 -19.74 -30.42
C PHE A 169 35.44 -20.44 -30.93
#